data_AF-A0A1Y3PLC9-F1
#
_entry.id   AF-A0A1Y3PLC9-F1
#
_cell.length_a   1.000
_cell.length_b   1.000
_cell.length_c   1.000
_cell.angle_alpha   90.00
_cell.angle_beta   90.00
_cell.angle_gamma   90.00
#
_symmetry.space_group_name_H-M   'P 1'
#
loop_
_entity.id
_entity.type
_entity.pdbx_description
1 polymer ?
#
loop_
_entity_poly.entity_id
_entity_poly.type
_entity_poly.pdbx_seq_one_letter_code
_entity_poly.pdbx_strand_id
1 'polypeptide(L)' 'MKEFLSQQGISYESRDVKANPAYMDELSRLGVSTIPVVKIDDRLVIGERPNQLTEVLKEKGML' A
#
# COMPACT_ATOMS: atom_id res chain seq x y z
N MET A 1 -5.42 6.92 -0.28
CA MET A 1 -5.25 5.44 -0.24
C MET A 1 -5.86 4.77 0.98
N LYS A 2 -5.49 5.17 2.22
CA LYS A 2 -6.12 4.63 3.44
C LYS A 2 -7.64 4.80 3.45
N GLU A 3 -8.10 6.00 3.12
CA GLU A 3 -9.54 6.31 3.02
C GLU A 3 -10.25 5.46 1.96
N PHE A 4 -9.61 5.23 0.81
CA PHE A 4 -10.14 4.36 -0.24
C PHE A 4 -10.34 2.93 0.26
N LEU A 5 -9.32 2.34 0.92
CA LEU A 5 -9.42 1.01 1.50
C LEU A 5 -10.51 0.93 2.57
N SER A 6 -10.61 1.95 3.45
CA SER A 6 -11.68 2.05 4.45
C SER A 6 -13.06 2.14 3.82
N GLN A 7 -13.26 2.93 2.77
CA GLN A 7 -14.55 3.04 2.08
C GLN A 7 -14.98 1.74 1.40
N GLN A 8 -14.02 0.93 0.95
CA GLN A 8 -14.29 -0.39 0.37
C GLN A 8 -14.45 -1.49 1.44
N GLY A 9 -14.37 -1.15 2.73
CA GLY A 9 -14.47 -2.13 3.82
C GLY A 9 -13.26 -3.08 3.91
N ILE A 10 -12.14 -2.73 3.26
CA ILE A 10 -10.95 -3.55 3.21
C ILE A 10 -10.14 -3.32 4.49
N SER A 11 -9.83 -4.41 5.19
CA SER A 11 -8.94 -4.36 6.35
C SER A 11 -7.49 -4.13 5.91
N TYR A 12 -6.79 -3.20 6.55
CA TYR A 12 -5.39 -2.88 6.26
C TYR A 12 -4.62 -2.52 7.52
N GLU A 13 -3.31 -2.72 7.48
CA GLU A 13 -2.39 -2.21 8.49
C GLU A 13 -1.78 -0.89 8.02
N SER A 14 -1.80 0.13 8.88
CA SER A 14 -1.18 1.43 8.61
C SER A 14 0.18 1.53 9.28
N ARG A 15 1.25 1.46 8.48
CA ARG A 15 2.63 1.68 8.94
C ARG A 15 3.06 3.12 8.65
N ASP A 16 3.38 3.87 9.70
CA ASP A 16 3.88 5.24 9.56
C ASP A 16 5.41 5.28 9.58
N VAL A 17 5.97 5.60 8.44
CA VAL A 17 7.40 5.68 8.17
C VAL A 17 8.11 6.83 8.87
N LYS A 18 7.37 7.86 9.32
CA LYS A 18 7.94 8.96 10.11
C LYS A 18 8.04 8.59 11.59
N ALA A 19 7.11 7.76 12.07
CA ALA A 19 7.09 7.28 13.45
C ALA A 19 8.07 6.11 13.69
N ASN A 20 8.31 5.27 12.69
CA ASN A 20 9.22 4.13 12.82
C ASN A 20 10.17 4.00 11.62
N PRO A 21 11.47 4.29 11.79
CA PRO A 21 12.46 4.23 10.71
C PRO A 21 12.66 2.82 10.14
N ALA A 22 12.30 1.76 10.86
CA ALA A 22 12.37 0.39 10.33
C ALA A 22 11.46 0.18 9.12
N TYR A 23 10.34 0.91 9.03
CA TYR A 23 9.46 0.84 7.85
C TYR A 23 10.08 1.51 6.62
N MET A 24 10.93 2.53 6.80
CA MET A 24 11.71 3.11 5.71
C MET A 24 12.79 2.16 5.20
N ASP A 25 13.45 1.44 6.11
CA ASP A 25 14.42 0.40 5.74
C ASP A 25 13.75 -0.73 4.93
N GLU A 26 12.55 -1.17 5.32
CA GLU A 26 11.76 -2.13 4.54
C GLU A 26 11.48 -1.63 3.12
N LEU A 27 11.02 -0.38 2.97
CA LEU A 27 10.78 0.22 1.65
C LEU A 27 12.05 0.33 0.82
N SER A 28 13.18 0.70 1.44
CA SER A 28 14.47 0.81 0.78
C SER A 28 14.95 -0.55 0.27
N ARG A 29 14.79 -1.63 1.06
CA ARG A 29 15.10 -3.01 0.63
C ARG A 29 14.22 -3.47 -0.54
N LEU A 30 12.99 -2.97 -0.62
CA LEU A 30 12.09 -3.19 -1.76
C LEU A 30 12.39 -2.30 -2.97
N GLY A 31 13.42 -1.45 -2.90
CA GLY A 31 13.77 -0.51 -3.97
C GLY A 31 12.80 0.66 -4.12
N VAL A 32 11.94 0.89 -3.12
CA VAL A 32 10.91 1.92 -3.15
C VAL A 32 11.40 3.17 -2.45
N SER A 33 11.38 4.30 -3.16
CA SER A 33 11.84 5.60 -2.65
C SER A 33 10.71 6.63 -2.48
N THR A 34 9.46 6.22 -2.72
CA THR A 34 8.30 7.13 -2.77
C THR A 34 7.14 6.59 -1.95
N ILE A 35 6.51 7.46 -1.17
CA ILE A 35 5.30 7.17 -0.39
C ILE A 35 4.12 7.99 -0.93
N PRO A 36 2.86 7.60 -0.71
CA PRO A 36 2.40 6.38 -0.01
C PRO A 36 2.67 5.09 -0.80
N VAL A 37 2.78 3.96 -0.10
CA VAL A 37 2.94 2.61 -0.68
C VAL A 37 1.88 1.70 -0.09
N VAL A 38 1.22 0.92 -0.94
CA VAL A 38 0.32 -0.15 -0.51
C VAL A 38 0.92 -1.47 -0.97
N LYS A 39 1.16 -2.37 -0.02
CA LYS A 39 1.57 -3.75 -0.29
C LYS A 39 0.35 -4.65 -0.18
N ILE A 40 0.04 -5.38 -1.25
CA ILE A 40 -1.02 -6.38 -1.30
C ILE A 40 -0.34 -7.70 -1.67
N ASP A 41 -0.10 -8.55 -0.67
CA ASP A 41 0.58 -9.83 -0.86
C ASP A 41 1.97 -9.62 -1.53
N ASP A 42 2.20 -10.14 -2.73
CA ASP A 42 3.43 -9.92 -3.52
C ASP A 42 3.42 -8.63 -4.38
N ARG A 43 2.29 -7.91 -4.44
CA ARG A 43 2.13 -6.71 -5.27
C ARG A 43 2.43 -5.44 -4.47
N LEU A 44 3.12 -4.49 -5.12
CA LEU A 44 3.37 -3.15 -4.59
C LEU A 44 2.70 -2.12 -5.49
N VAL A 45 1.89 -1.25 -4.88
CA VAL A 45 1.31 -0.06 -5.51
C VAL A 45 1.99 1.16 -4.90
N ILE A 46 2.78 1.87 -5.70
CA ILE A 46 3.65 2.96 -5.26
C ILE A 46 3.09 4.30 -5.72
N GLY A 47 3.02 5.26 -4.80
CA GLY A 47 2.45 6.59 -5.03
C GLY A 47 0.93 6.57 -5.10
N GLU A 48 0.30 7.73 -5.32
CA GLU A 48 -1.17 7.84 -5.35
C GLU A 48 -1.79 7.33 -6.66
N ARG A 49 -1.93 5.99 -6.78
CA ARG A 49 -2.47 5.29 -7.95
C ARG A 49 -3.77 4.52 -7.61
N PRO A 50 -4.92 5.20 -7.42
CA PRO A 50 -6.17 4.53 -7.02
C PRO A 50 -6.70 3.53 -8.06
N ASN A 51 -6.54 3.83 -9.36
CA ASN A 51 -6.97 2.93 -10.43
C ASN A 51 -6.16 1.62 -10.40
N GLN A 52 -4.83 1.70 -10.32
CA GLN A 52 -3.95 0.53 -10.21
C GLN A 52 -4.25 -0.27 -8.93
N LEU A 53 -4.47 0.42 -7.81
CA LEU A 53 -4.87 -0.24 -6.56
C LEU A 53 -6.16 -1.03 -6.73
N THR A 54 -7.16 -0.44 -7.39
CA THR A 54 -8.45 -1.09 -7.67
C THR A 54 -8.27 -2.34 -8.53
N GLU A 55 -7.45 -2.28 -9.58
CA GLU A 55 -7.16 -3.42 -10.44
C GLU A 55 -6.50 -4.55 -9.67
N VAL A 56 -5.46 -4.25 -8.88
CA VAL A 56 -4.76 -5.25 -8.07
C VAL A 56 -5.69 -5.89 -7.05
N LEU A 57 -6.57 -5.12 -6.43
CA LEU A 57 -7.55 -5.64 -5.46
C LEU A 57 -8.59 -6.55 -6.14
N LYS A 58 -9.05 -6.23 -7.35
CA LYS A 58 -9.93 -7.09 -8.15
C LYS A 58 -9.22 -8.39 -8.56
N GLU A 59 -7.98 -8.31 -9.03
CA GLU A 59 -7.17 -9.50 -9.36
C GLU A 59 -7.00 -10.43 -8.14
N LYS A 60 -6.90 -9.85 -6.94
CA LYS A 60 -6.76 -10.60 -5.68
C LYS A 60 -8.11 -11.03 -5.08
N GLY A 61 -9.25 -10.71 -5.70
CA GLY A 61 -10.58 -11.06 -5.19
C GLY A 61 -10.96 -10.33 -3.89
N MET A 62 -10.38 -9.14 -3.66
CA MET A 62 -10.62 -8.30 -2.49
C MET A 62 -11.66 -7.18 -2.76
N LEU A 63 -12.11 -7.07 -4.02
CA LEU A 63 -13.15 -6.17 -4.55
C LEU A 63 -14.04 -6.98 -5.50
#